data_AF-A0A520AJ22-F1
#
_entry.id   AF-A0A520AJ22-F1
#
_cell.length_a   1.000
_cell.length_b   1.000
_cell.length_c   1.000
_cell.angle_alpha   90.00
_cell.angle_beta   90.00
_cell.angle_gamma   90.00
#
_symmetry.space_group_name_H-M   'P 1'
#
loop_
_entity.id
_entity.type
_entity.pdbx_description
1 polymer ?
#
loop_
_entity_poly.entity_id
_entity_poly.type
_entity_poly.pdbx_seq_one_letter_code
_entity_poly.pdbx_strand_id
1 'polypeptide(L)'
;SLIEAVKKIQPQIKVLVFSAETNPAVIDNLFKNLRINGYVRKARHDAKDLKKAIETITLNKIYLSEDLRQSLKQKNAFEFTQYDITIISLLSQGTLQKDIPNYLQQNKIKPAGLSSVEKRLGSMREALEFSKNEQLVAYCKDFGII
;
A
#
# COMPACT_ATOMS: atom_id res chain seq x y z
N SER A 1 -6.87 -2.29 -14.00
CA SER A 1 -6.37 -3.68 -13.91
C SER A 1 -7.43 -4.70 -14.37
N LEU A 2 -7.09 -5.99 -14.56
CA LEU A 2 -8.07 -7.04 -14.88
C LEU A 2 -9.17 -7.15 -13.80
N ILE A 3 -8.79 -7.08 -12.53
CA ILE A 3 -9.71 -7.19 -11.39
C ILE A 3 -10.77 -6.07 -11.44
N GLU A 4 -10.34 -4.83 -11.67
CA GLU A 4 -11.27 -3.69 -11.83
C GLU A 4 -12.20 -3.88 -13.01
N ALA A 5 -11.68 -4.30 -14.17
CA ALA A 5 -12.48 -4.47 -15.38
C ALA A 5 -13.57 -5.53 -15.17
N VAL A 6 -13.23 -6.68 -14.57
CA VAL A 6 -14.21 -7.73 -14.29
C VAL A 6 -15.22 -7.27 -13.24
N LYS A 7 -14.80 -6.59 -12.17
CA LYS A 7 -15.71 -6.11 -11.12
C LYS A 7 -16.68 -5.03 -11.58
N LYS A 8 -16.33 -4.24 -12.60
CA LYS A 8 -17.27 -3.32 -13.25
C LYS A 8 -18.44 -4.06 -13.91
N ILE A 9 -18.20 -5.26 -14.44
CA ILE A 9 -19.20 -6.08 -15.13
C ILE A 9 -19.93 -6.99 -14.13
N GLN A 10 -19.20 -7.61 -13.20
CA GLN A 10 -19.71 -8.53 -12.18
C GLN A 10 -19.20 -8.14 -10.79
N PRO A 11 -19.86 -7.18 -10.10
CA PRO A 11 -19.37 -6.65 -8.83
C PRO A 11 -19.21 -7.68 -7.70
N GLN A 12 -20.00 -8.76 -7.75
CA GLN A 12 -20.02 -9.81 -6.74
C GLN A 12 -19.08 -10.99 -7.03
N ILE A 13 -18.36 -10.95 -8.15
CA ILE A 13 -17.45 -12.04 -8.51
C ILE A 13 -16.39 -12.22 -7.41
N LYS A 14 -16.17 -13.47 -7.02
CA LYS A 14 -15.11 -13.80 -6.07
C LYS A 14 -13.77 -13.80 -6.79
N VAL A 15 -12.78 -13.13 -6.21
CA VAL A 15 -11.44 -12.99 -6.81
C VAL A 15 -10.39 -13.58 -5.87
N LEU A 16 -9.66 -14.58 -6.38
CA LEU A 16 -8.46 -15.13 -5.75
C LEU A 16 -7.25 -14.74 -6.59
N VAL A 17 -6.27 -14.07 -5.98
CA VAL A 17 -5.01 -13.71 -6.64
C VAL A 17 -3.95 -14.74 -6.31
N PHE A 18 -3.28 -15.25 -7.34
CA PHE A 18 -2.19 -16.21 -7.24
C PHE A 18 -0.93 -15.63 -7.89
N SER A 19 0.01 -15.15 -7.08
CA SER A 19 1.16 -14.37 -7.57
C SER A 19 2.44 -14.66 -6.78
N ALA A 20 3.59 -14.44 -7.42
CA ALA A 20 4.90 -14.47 -6.76
C ALA A 20 5.21 -13.17 -5.98
N GLU A 21 4.34 -12.16 -6.09
CA GLU A 21 4.45 -10.89 -5.38
C GLU A 21 4.54 -11.12 -3.87
N THR A 22 5.49 -10.44 -3.23
CA THR A 22 5.76 -10.52 -1.79
C THR A 22 5.63 -9.17 -1.09
N ASN A 23 5.43 -8.09 -1.85
CA ASN A 23 5.22 -6.75 -1.35
C ASN A 23 3.91 -6.65 -0.55
N PRO A 24 3.96 -6.40 0.76
CA PRO A 24 2.75 -6.33 1.58
C PRO A 24 1.82 -5.18 1.21
N ALA A 25 2.29 -3.99 0.84
CA ALA A 25 1.36 -2.91 0.50
C ALA A 25 0.64 -3.16 -0.83
N VAL A 26 1.31 -3.78 -1.82
CA VAL A 26 0.64 -4.22 -3.05
C VAL A 26 -0.46 -5.22 -2.70
N ILE A 27 -0.16 -6.21 -1.87
CA ILE A 27 -1.14 -7.20 -1.41
C ILE A 27 -2.28 -6.53 -0.62
N ASP A 28 -1.97 -5.61 0.28
CA ASP A 28 -2.94 -4.85 1.09
C ASP A 28 -3.85 -3.98 0.21
N ASN A 29 -3.29 -3.31 -0.80
CA ASN A 29 -4.03 -2.55 -1.80
C ASN A 29 -5.03 -3.42 -2.57
N LEU A 30 -4.65 -4.65 -2.94
CA LEU A 30 -5.58 -5.61 -3.57
C LEU A 30 -6.78 -5.91 -2.66
N PHE A 31 -6.58 -6.05 -1.34
CA PHE A 31 -7.66 -6.27 -0.39
C PHE A 31 -8.49 -5.02 -0.14
N LYS A 32 -7.86 -3.87 0.14
CA LYS A 32 -8.55 -2.63 0.51
C LYS A 32 -9.28 -1.98 -0.66
N ASN A 33 -8.58 -1.80 -1.77
CA ASN A 33 -9.09 -1.01 -2.90
C ASN A 33 -9.75 -1.90 -3.96
N LEU A 34 -9.16 -3.06 -4.27
CA LEU A 34 -9.72 -3.98 -5.27
C LEU A 34 -10.67 -5.04 -4.67
N ARG A 35 -10.77 -5.12 -3.34
CA ARG A 35 -11.70 -6.00 -2.60
C ARG A 35 -11.60 -7.47 -2.99
N ILE A 36 -10.39 -8.01 -3.19
CA ILE A 36 -10.21 -9.44 -3.48
C ILE A 36 -10.64 -10.31 -2.29
N ASN A 37 -10.94 -11.58 -2.55
CA ASN A 37 -11.41 -12.54 -1.53
C ASN A 37 -10.30 -13.46 -1.04
N GLY A 38 -9.19 -13.55 -1.76
CA GLY A 38 -8.01 -14.14 -1.17
C GLY A 38 -6.74 -13.95 -1.99
N TYR A 39 -5.62 -14.22 -1.34
CA TYR A 39 -4.29 -14.16 -1.94
C TYR A 39 -3.50 -15.40 -1.55
N VAL A 40 -2.92 -16.07 -2.55
CA VAL A 40 -1.99 -17.20 -2.37
C VAL A 40 -0.68 -16.85 -3.06
N ARG A 41 0.42 -16.97 -2.31
CA ARG A 41 1.76 -16.78 -2.86
C ARG A 41 2.18 -18.01 -3.66
N LYS A 42 2.71 -17.80 -4.87
CA LYS A 42 3.37 -18.85 -5.68
C LYS A 42 4.63 -19.33 -4.98
N ALA A 43 4.64 -20.57 -4.52
CA ALA A 43 5.74 -21.18 -3.76
C ALA A 43 5.66 -22.71 -3.84
N ARG A 44 6.70 -23.41 -3.35
CA ARG A 44 6.84 -24.87 -3.50
C ARG A 44 5.67 -25.71 -2.91
N HIS A 45 4.78 -25.12 -2.11
CA HIS A 45 3.64 -25.79 -1.46
C HIS A 45 2.29 -25.11 -1.71
N ASP A 46 2.18 -24.30 -2.77
CA ASP A 46 1.02 -23.45 -3.03
C ASP A 46 -0.29 -24.20 -3.32
N ALA A 47 -0.24 -25.43 -3.84
CA ALA A 47 -1.43 -26.25 -4.10
C ALA A 47 -2.31 -26.44 -2.84
N LYS A 48 -1.68 -26.62 -1.67
CA LYS A 48 -2.40 -26.78 -0.39
C LYS A 48 -3.11 -25.50 0.01
N ASP A 49 -2.47 -24.36 -0.21
CA ASP A 49 -3.02 -23.04 0.14
C ASP A 49 -4.07 -22.59 -0.86
N LEU A 50 -3.92 -22.90 -2.15
CA LEU A 50 -4.95 -22.71 -3.18
C LEU A 50 -6.23 -23.47 -2.82
N LYS A 51 -6.12 -24.75 -2.44
CA LYS A 51 -7.28 -25.55 -2.03
C LYS A 51 -8.01 -24.90 -0.84
N LYS A 52 -7.26 -24.56 0.21
CA LYS A 52 -7.81 -23.88 1.40
C LYS A 52 -8.43 -22.52 1.05
N ALA A 53 -7.81 -21.77 0.15
CA ALA A 53 -8.30 -20.47 -0.28
C ALA A 53 -9.67 -20.59 -0.96
N ILE A 54 -9.81 -21.53 -1.89
CA ILE A 54 -11.08 -21.79 -2.58
C ILE A 54 -12.16 -22.19 -1.56
N GLU A 55 -11.87 -23.16 -0.68
CA GLU A 55 -12.80 -23.60 0.38
C GLU A 55 -13.20 -22.46 1.33
N THR A 56 -12.29 -21.55 1.63
CA THR A 56 -12.56 -20.39 2.49
C THR A 56 -13.45 -19.37 1.78
N ILE A 57 -13.16 -19.10 0.51
CA ILE A 57 -13.86 -18.10 -0.32
C ILE A 57 -15.29 -18.55 -0.62
N THR A 58 -15.53 -19.85 -0.85
CA THR A 58 -16.88 -20.40 -1.04
C THR A 58 -17.75 -20.24 0.20
N LEU A 59 -17.15 -20.26 1.40
CA LEU A 59 -17.81 -19.93 2.67
C LEU A 59 -17.96 -18.42 2.91
N ASN A 60 -17.75 -17.59 1.89
CA ASN A 60 -17.77 -16.12 1.96
C ASN A 60 -16.76 -15.51 2.95
N LYS A 61 -15.68 -16.23 3.27
CA LYS A 61 -14.59 -15.72 4.11
C LYS A 61 -13.42 -15.25 3.26
N ILE A 62 -12.60 -14.35 3.80
CA ILE A 62 -11.37 -13.88 3.16
C ILE A 62 -10.23 -14.82 3.50
N TYR A 63 -9.48 -15.28 2.49
CA TYR A 63 -8.29 -16.11 2.70
C TYR A 63 -7.01 -15.31 2.52
N LEU A 64 -6.12 -15.43 3.50
CA LEU A 64 -4.75 -14.94 3.44
C LEU A 64 -3.92 -15.88 4.31
N SER A 65 -2.78 -16.37 3.81
CA SER A 65 -1.91 -17.25 4.59
C SER A 65 -1.39 -16.53 5.83
N GLU A 66 -1.18 -17.28 6.92
CA GLU A 66 -0.80 -16.69 8.21
C GLU A 66 0.56 -15.96 8.14
N ASP A 67 1.52 -16.52 7.41
CA ASP A 67 2.83 -15.90 7.19
C ASP A 67 2.71 -14.53 6.49
N LEU A 68 1.80 -14.41 5.51
CA LEU A 68 1.52 -13.14 4.86
C LEU A 68 0.80 -12.18 5.80
N ARG A 69 -0.15 -12.68 6.59
CA ARG A 69 -0.87 -11.86 7.59
C ARG A 69 0.09 -11.27 8.62
N GLN A 70 1.08 -12.03 9.08
CA GLN A 70 2.11 -11.53 9.99
C GLN A 70 3.03 -10.52 9.30
N SER A 71 3.47 -10.79 8.06
CA SER A 71 4.32 -9.86 7.30
C SER A 71 3.60 -8.53 7.01
N LEU A 72 2.31 -8.58 6.67
CA LEU A 72 1.45 -7.41 6.50
C LEU A 72 1.34 -6.61 7.81
N LYS A 73 1.12 -7.27 8.94
CA LYS A 73 1.08 -6.61 10.25
C LYS A 73 2.41 -5.96 10.64
N GLN A 74 3.55 -6.58 10.31
CA GLN A 74 4.88 -6.06 10.64
C GLN A 74 5.32 -4.92 9.71
N LYS A 75 4.98 -4.97 8.41
CA LYS A 75 5.42 -3.97 7.41
C LYS A 75 4.44 -2.83 7.17
N ASN A 76 3.16 -2.99 7.52
CA ASN A 76 2.20 -1.87 7.60
C ASN A 76 2.33 -1.06 8.92
N ALA A 77 3.43 -1.21 9.66
CA ALA A 77 3.63 -0.46 10.90
C ALA A 77 3.66 1.06 10.67
N PHE A 78 4.06 1.51 9.47
CA PHE A 78 3.95 2.92 9.12
C PHE A 78 2.62 3.23 8.44
N GLU A 79 1.64 3.64 9.23
CA GLU A 79 0.38 4.19 8.71
C GLU A 79 0.61 5.60 8.15
N PHE A 80 0.64 5.71 6.81
CA PHE A 80 0.69 7.00 6.14
C PHE A 80 -0.63 7.75 6.34
N THR A 81 -0.53 8.96 6.88
CA THR A 81 -1.65 9.88 6.97
C THR A 81 -1.87 10.58 5.62
N GLN A 82 -3.05 11.19 5.42
CA GLN A 82 -3.31 11.99 4.22
C GLN A 82 -2.29 13.12 4.04
N TYR A 83 -1.77 13.68 5.14
CA TYR A 83 -0.73 14.69 5.13
C TYR A 83 0.58 14.14 4.55
N ASP A 84 0.95 12.91 4.91
CA ASP A 84 2.15 12.25 4.39
C ASP A 84 2.03 11.98 2.91
N ILE A 85 0.91 11.37 2.50
CA ILE A 85 0.61 11.09 1.10
C ILE A 85 0.72 12.37 0.28
N THR A 86 0.22 13.50 0.79
CA THR A 86 0.32 14.81 0.13
C THR A 86 1.78 15.25 -0.05
N ILE A 87 2.59 15.21 1.01
CA ILE A 87 4.00 15.61 0.95
C ILE A 87 4.77 14.75 -0.05
N ILE A 88 4.63 13.42 0.02
CA ILE A 88 5.38 12.50 -0.83
C ILE A 88 4.91 12.62 -2.28
N SER A 89 3.60 12.83 -2.52
CA SER A 89 3.06 13.09 -3.85
C SER A 89 3.71 14.32 -4.49
N LEU A 90 3.84 15.43 -3.75
CA LEU A 90 4.48 16.65 -4.24
C LEU A 90 5.95 16.42 -4.59
N LEU A 91 6.70 15.70 -3.73
CA LEU A 91 8.08 15.30 -4.02
C LEU A 91 8.16 14.44 -5.29
N SER A 92 7.22 13.50 -5.45
CA SER A 92 7.18 12.58 -6.60
C SER A 92 6.90 13.28 -7.94
N GLN A 93 6.26 14.45 -7.89
CA GLN A 93 5.97 15.33 -9.02
C GLN A 93 7.09 16.33 -9.31
N GLY A 94 8.19 16.29 -8.53
CA GLY A 94 9.35 17.16 -8.71
C GLY A 94 9.31 18.46 -7.91
N THR A 95 8.35 18.63 -6.99
CA THR A 95 8.33 19.78 -6.09
C THR A 95 9.53 19.70 -5.15
N LEU A 96 10.35 20.74 -5.07
CA LEU A 96 11.45 20.78 -4.12
C LEU A 96 10.90 20.84 -2.69
N GLN A 97 11.56 20.16 -1.76
CA GLN A 97 11.15 20.10 -0.35
C GLN A 97 10.92 21.49 0.27
N LYS A 98 11.73 22.49 -0.10
CA LYS A 98 11.62 23.88 0.36
C LYS A 98 10.35 24.60 -0.11
N ASP A 99 9.73 24.13 -1.20
CA ASP A 99 8.58 24.76 -1.85
C ASP A 99 7.25 24.11 -1.43
N ILE A 100 7.28 22.92 -0.83
CA ILE A 100 6.10 22.21 -0.28
C ILE A 100 5.29 23.08 0.71
N PRO A 101 5.90 23.83 1.65
CA PRO A 101 5.18 24.75 2.52
C PRO A 101 4.21 25.68 1.80
N ASN A 102 4.58 26.21 0.63
CA ASN A 102 3.75 27.13 -0.13
C ASN A 102 2.46 26.45 -0.60
N TYR A 103 2.57 25.22 -1.12
CA TYR A 103 1.41 24.42 -1.52
C TYR A 103 0.50 24.13 -0.33
N LEU A 104 1.06 23.73 0.81
CA LEU A 104 0.28 23.42 2.01
C LEU A 104 -0.49 24.64 2.52
N GLN A 105 0.13 25.82 2.53
CA GLN A 105 -0.51 27.07 2.92
C GLN A 105 -1.65 27.46 2.00
N GLN A 106 -1.42 27.42 0.68
CA GLN A 106 -2.44 27.76 -0.32
C GLN A 106 -3.66 26.83 -0.22
N ASN A 107 -3.44 25.56 0.10
CA ASN A 107 -4.49 24.57 0.25
C ASN A 107 -5.03 24.45 1.68
N LYS A 108 -4.63 25.34 2.60
CA LYS A 108 -5.04 25.35 4.03
C LYS A 108 -4.77 24.02 4.76
N ILE A 109 -3.75 23.28 4.32
CA ILE A 109 -3.29 22.02 4.94
C ILE A 109 -2.30 22.38 6.05
N LYS A 110 -2.50 21.83 7.26
CA LYS A 110 -1.63 22.07 8.42
C LYS A 110 -1.02 20.76 8.94
N PRO A 111 0.20 20.81 9.51
CA PRO A 111 1.09 21.98 9.61
C PRO A 111 1.68 22.38 8.25
N ALA A 112 2.11 23.63 8.08
CA ALA A 112 2.59 24.14 6.78
C ALA A 112 3.97 24.81 6.83
N GLY A 113 4.68 24.69 7.96
CA GLY A 113 6.03 25.24 8.10
C GLY A 113 7.09 24.30 7.51
N LEU A 114 8.19 24.86 7.00
CA LEU A 114 9.30 24.08 6.44
C LEU A 114 9.84 23.06 7.44
N SER A 115 10.10 23.47 8.68
CA SER A 115 10.55 22.57 9.74
C SER A 115 9.56 21.42 10.01
N SER A 116 8.25 21.68 9.88
CA SER A 116 7.23 20.63 10.05
C SER A 116 7.28 19.60 8.93
N VAL A 117 7.48 20.05 7.68
CA VAL A 117 7.66 19.16 6.51
C VAL A 117 8.93 18.33 6.66
N GLU A 118 10.05 18.97 7.01
CA GLU A 118 11.34 18.32 7.26
C GLU A 118 11.28 17.26 8.35
N LYS A 119 10.70 17.60 9.51
CA LYS A 119 10.53 16.66 10.61
C LYS A 119 9.66 15.48 10.18
N ARG A 120 8.57 15.73 9.44
CA ARG A 120 7.69 14.65 9.01
C ARG A 120 8.36 13.71 8.01
N LEU A 121 9.09 14.25 7.02
CA LEU A 121 9.93 13.45 6.11
C LEU A 121 11.01 12.67 6.86
N GLY A 122 11.61 13.27 7.89
CA GLY A 122 12.53 12.58 8.80
C GLY A 122 11.88 11.37 9.48
N SER A 123 10.73 11.55 10.13
CA SER A 123 10.03 10.46 10.81
C SER A 123 9.57 9.34 9.87
N MET A 124 9.11 9.69 8.65
CA MET A 124 8.75 8.68 7.63
C MET A 124 9.96 7.85 7.21
N ARG A 125 11.10 8.51 6.99
CA ARG A 125 12.36 7.84 6.63
C ARG A 125 12.85 6.95 7.77
N GLU A 126 12.84 7.45 9.00
CA GLU A 126 13.28 6.68 10.17
C GLU A 126 12.43 5.41 10.38
N ALA A 127 11.11 5.54 10.32
CA ALA A 127 10.22 4.41 10.53
C ALA A 127 10.28 3.34 9.43
N LEU A 128 10.75 3.71 8.23
CA LEU A 128 10.93 2.80 7.10
C LEU A 128 12.41 2.48 6.81
N GLU A 129 13.31 2.89 7.73
CA GLU A 129 14.75 2.67 7.66
C GLU A 129 15.40 3.19 6.36
N PHE A 130 14.91 4.33 5.85
CA PHE A 130 15.44 5.00 4.67
C PHE A 130 16.40 6.13 5.02
N SER A 131 17.43 6.29 4.20
CA SER A 131 18.40 7.39 4.34
C SER A 131 18.00 8.62 3.53
N LYS A 132 17.25 8.42 2.44
CA LYS A 132 16.99 9.43 1.41
C LYS A 132 15.51 9.56 1.07
N ASN A 133 15.06 10.77 0.71
CA ASN A 133 13.66 11.01 0.33
C ASN A 133 13.31 10.29 -0.99
N GLU A 134 14.29 10.08 -1.87
CA GLU A 134 14.12 9.33 -3.12
C GLU A 134 13.75 7.87 -2.86
N GLN A 135 14.31 7.26 -1.80
CA GLN A 135 13.95 5.90 -1.38
C GLN A 135 12.50 5.86 -0.86
N LEU A 136 12.11 6.87 -0.08
CA LEU A 136 10.73 7.02 0.41
C LEU A 136 9.75 7.18 -0.76
N VAL A 137 10.06 8.02 -1.75
CA VAL A 137 9.22 8.23 -2.94
C VAL A 137 9.13 6.94 -3.78
N ALA A 138 10.26 6.27 -4.03
CA ALA A 138 10.30 5.01 -4.78
C ALA A 138 9.45 3.94 -4.08
N TYR A 139 9.63 3.78 -2.76
CA TYR A 139 8.80 2.91 -1.94
C TYR A 139 7.32 3.26 -2.10
N CYS A 140 6.92 4.53 -1.93
CA CYS A 140 5.49 4.87 -2.04
C CYS A 140 4.88 4.59 -3.43
N LYS A 141 5.65 4.75 -4.52
CA LYS A 141 5.20 4.41 -5.89
C LYS A 141 5.09 2.90 -6.09
N ASP A 142 6.14 2.16 -5.76
CA ASP A 142 6.21 0.70 -5.95
C ASP A 142 5.12 -0.02 -5.13
N PHE A 143 4.70 0.59 -4.01
CA PHE A 143 3.75 0.05 -3.05
C PHE A 143 2.33 0.62 -3.25
N GLY A 144 2.12 1.49 -4.24
CA GLY A 144 0.80 2.05 -4.59
C GLY A 144 0.19 2.96 -3.53
N ILE A 145 1.03 3.59 -2.70
CA ILE A 145 0.64 4.60 -1.71
C ILE A 145 0.39 5.95 -2.41
N ILE A 146 1.15 6.23 -3.48
CA ILE A 146 1.01 7.37 -4.40
C ILE A 146 1.07 6.94 -5.85
#